data_AF-A0A952GJP6-F1
#
_entry.id   AF-A0A952GJP6-F1
#
_cell.length_a   1.000
_cell.length_b   1.000
_cell.length_c   1.000
_cell.angle_alpha   90.00
_cell.angle_beta   90.00
_cell.angle_gamma   90.00
#
_symmetry.space_group_name_H-M   'P 1'
#
loop_
_entity.id
_entity.type
_entity.pdbx_description
1 polymer ?
#
loop_
_entity_poly.entity_id
_entity_poly.type
_entity_poly.pdbx_seq_one_letter_code
_entity_poly.pdbx_strand_id
1 'polypeptide(L)'
;MTTVEAARVRAVWECELHRLELDVLRAERLVKGLTATPAEPWVPPAVPGEMPADLAERARDLLDRQDRASAGLQAALTAAQRQIAYGGRVADATGPTPAQPLYVDLDA
;
A
#
# COMPACT_ATOMS: atom_id res chain seq x y z
N MET A 1 -14.62 1.33 -38.85
CA MET A 1 -14.11 1.92 -37.60
C MET A 1 -13.29 3.13 -37.97
N THR A 2 -13.78 4.32 -37.62
CA THR A 2 -13.13 5.59 -37.96
C THR A 2 -11.86 5.75 -37.11
N THR A 3 -10.80 6.30 -37.68
CA THR A 3 -9.51 6.57 -36.99
C THR A 3 -9.68 7.35 -35.67
N VAL A 4 -10.73 8.18 -35.59
CA VAL A 4 -11.14 8.93 -34.40
C VAL A 4 -11.57 8.02 -33.25
N GLU A 5 -12.28 6.93 -33.53
CA GLU A 5 -12.74 5.98 -32.51
C GLU A 5 -11.57 5.20 -31.91
N ALA A 6 -10.65 4.73 -32.75
CA ALA A 6 -9.42 4.07 -32.30
C ALA A 6 -8.54 5.01 -31.45
N ALA A 7 -8.41 6.28 -31.84
CA ALA A 7 -7.69 7.28 -31.07
C ALA A 7 -8.34 7.53 -29.70
N ARG A 8 -9.68 7.57 -29.63
CA ARG A 8 -10.42 7.73 -28.37
C ARG A 8 -10.21 6.53 -27.44
N VAL A 9 -10.33 5.31 -27.96
CA VAL A 9 -10.07 4.08 -27.19
C VAL A 9 -8.66 4.09 -26.62
N ARG A 10 -7.66 4.42 -27.44
CA ARG A 10 -6.27 4.54 -27.01
C ARG A 10 -6.08 5.57 -25.88
N ALA A 11 -6.68 6.75 -26.02
CA ALA A 11 -6.60 7.79 -24.99
C ALA A 11 -7.24 7.34 -23.66
N VAL A 12 -8.35 6.60 -23.71
CA VAL A 12 -8.97 6.04 -22.49
C VAL A 12 -8.04 5.03 -21.83
N TRP A 13 -7.44 4.12 -22.59
CA TRP A 13 -6.46 3.17 -22.06
C TRP A 13 -5.23 3.85 -21.45
N GLU A 14 -4.70 4.90 -22.09
CA GLU A 14 -3.58 5.67 -21.55
C GLU A 14 -3.93 6.35 -20.22
N CYS A 15 -5.13 6.95 -20.13
CA CYS A 15 -5.62 7.58 -18.90
C CYS A 15 -5.77 6.56 -17.75
N GLU A 16 -6.37 5.39 -18.03
CA GLU A 16 -6.58 4.38 -16.99
C GLU A 16 -5.26 3.72 -16.54
N LEU A 17 -4.33 3.45 -17.46
CA LEU A 17 -2.99 3.00 -17.09
C LEU A 17 -2.26 4.04 -16.25
N HIS A 18 -2.38 5.33 -16.59
CA HIS A 18 -1.77 6.38 -15.79
C HIS A 18 -2.37 6.48 -14.37
N ARG A 19 -3.69 6.34 -14.25
CA ARG A 19 -4.36 6.29 -12.95
C ARG A 19 -3.84 5.12 -12.10
N LEU A 20 -3.76 3.93 -12.68
CA LEU A 20 -3.21 2.74 -12.03
C LEU A 20 -1.74 2.93 -11.61
N GLU A 21 -0.92 3.56 -12.43
CA GLU A 21 0.47 3.87 -12.08
C GLU A 21 0.58 4.77 -10.85
N LEU A 22 -0.28 5.77 -10.72
CA LEU A 22 -0.33 6.64 -9.54
C LEU A 22 -0.71 5.85 -8.29
N ASP A 23 -1.65 4.92 -8.39
CA ASP A 23 -2.05 4.06 -7.27
C ASP A 23 -0.91 3.12 -6.86
N VAL A 24 -0.17 2.56 -7.81
CA VAL A 24 1.01 1.74 -7.53
C VAL A 24 2.11 2.57 -6.88
N LEU A 25 2.37 3.79 -7.36
CA LEU A 25 3.34 4.69 -6.73
C LEU A 25 2.96 5.01 -5.28
N ARG A 26 1.67 5.17 -4.97
CA ARG A 26 1.20 5.36 -3.59
C ARG A 26 1.50 4.12 -2.73
N ALA A 27 1.20 2.92 -3.23
CA ALA A 27 1.50 1.66 -2.55
C ALA A 27 3.01 1.47 -2.31
N GLU A 28 3.84 1.72 -3.34
CA GLU A 28 5.30 1.64 -3.25
C GLU A 28 5.87 2.60 -2.20
N ARG A 29 5.27 3.79 -2.03
CA ARG A 29 5.65 4.73 -0.97
C ARG A 29 5.33 4.19 0.42
N LEU A 30 4.15 3.59 0.60
CA LEU A 30 3.76 2.96 1.87
C LEU A 30 4.70 1.83 2.25
N VAL A 31 5.10 0.99 1.29
CA VAL A 31 6.09 -0.09 1.52
C VAL A 31 7.43 0.47 2.00
N LYS A 32 7.82 1.66 1.54
CA LYS A 32 9.03 2.36 1.98
C LYS A 32 8.87 3.09 3.33
N GLY A 33 7.72 2.96 3.99
CA GLY A 33 7.41 3.66 5.25
C GLY A 33 7.18 5.16 5.07
N LEU A 34 6.95 5.63 3.84
CA LEU A 34 6.66 7.03 3.57
C LEU A 34 5.15 7.29 3.73
N THR A 35 4.81 8.52 4.10
CA THR A 35 3.42 8.97 4.07
C THR A 35 2.90 8.98 2.62
N ALA A 36 1.68 8.47 2.47
CA ALA A 36 0.91 8.53 1.23
C ALA A 36 -0.39 9.30 1.50
N THR A 37 -0.83 10.05 0.50
CA THR A 37 -2.13 10.71 0.50
C THR A 37 -3.24 9.66 0.58
N PRO A 38 -4.36 9.93 1.28
CA PRO A 38 -5.51 9.03 1.28
C PRO A 38 -5.92 8.68 -0.15
N ALA A 39 -6.02 7.38 -0.43
CA ALA A 39 -6.50 6.90 -1.72
C ALA A 39 -8.04 7.00 -1.76
N GLU A 40 -8.57 7.39 -2.92
CA GLU A 40 -10.00 7.22 -3.20
C GLU A 40 -10.35 5.73 -3.18
N PRO A 41 -11.60 5.36 -2.87
CA PRO A 41 -12.05 3.98 -2.99
C PRO A 41 -11.75 3.44 -4.39
N TRP A 42 -11.18 2.24 -4.45
CA TRP A 42 -10.86 1.59 -5.72
C TRP A 42 -12.14 1.33 -6.52
N VAL A 43 -12.15 1.80 -7.78
CA VAL A 43 -13.22 1.54 -8.74
C VAL A 43 -12.58 0.86 -9.95
N PRO A 44 -13.06 -0.33 -10.35
CA PRO A 44 -12.56 -0.99 -11.56
C PRO A 44 -12.68 -0.08 -12.80
N PRO A 45 -11.63 0.01 -13.63
CA PRO A 45 -11.66 0.87 -14.80
C PRO A 45 -12.65 0.34 -15.84
N ALA A 46 -13.49 1.23 -16.37
CA ALA A 46 -14.43 0.93 -17.44
C ALA A 46 -13.80 1.32 -18.79
N VAL A 47 -12.91 0.47 -19.29
CA VAL A 47 -12.21 0.66 -20.57
C VAL A 47 -13.02 0.07 -21.73
N PRO A 48 -13.32 0.87 -22.78
CA PRO A 48 -14.03 0.38 -23.96
C PRO A 48 -13.07 -0.33 -24.92
N GLY A 49 -13.44 -1.53 -25.36
CA GLY A 49 -12.71 -2.27 -26.40
C GLY A 49 -11.41 -2.92 -25.93
N GLU A 50 -10.67 -3.49 -26.88
CA GLU A 50 -9.40 -4.16 -26.62
C GLU A 50 -8.27 -3.16 -26.38
N MET A 51 -7.25 -3.57 -25.62
CA MET A 51 -6.07 -2.77 -25.35
C MET A 51 -5.21 -2.61 -26.62
N PRO A 52 -4.78 -1.39 -26.97
CA PRO A 52 -3.79 -1.17 -28.02
C PRO A 52 -2.49 -1.93 -27.74
N ALA A 53 -1.93 -2.59 -28.76
CA ALA A 53 -0.76 -3.46 -28.61
C ALA A 53 0.51 -2.71 -28.16
N ASP A 54 0.63 -1.42 -28.50
CA ASP A 54 1.72 -0.54 -28.05
C ASP A 54 1.70 -0.28 -26.54
N LEU A 55 0.53 -0.39 -25.90
CA LEU A 55 0.38 -0.20 -24.45
C LEU A 55 0.59 -1.50 -23.65
N ALA A 56 0.69 -2.65 -24.32
CA ALA A 56 0.76 -3.95 -23.66
C ALA A 56 2.05 -4.13 -22.85
N GLU A 57 3.18 -3.60 -23.32
CA GLU A 57 4.45 -3.63 -22.59
C GLU A 57 4.34 -2.82 -21.29
N ARG A 58 3.85 -1.59 -21.39
CA ARG A 58 3.61 -0.70 -20.24
C ARG A 58 2.66 -1.34 -19.22
N ALA A 59 1.61 -2.01 -19.67
CA ALA A 59 0.68 -2.71 -18.77
C ALA A 59 1.33 -3.89 -18.04
N ARG A 60 2.23 -4.64 -18.70
CA ARG A 60 2.98 -5.73 -18.07
C ARG A 60 3.95 -5.22 -17.02
N ASP A 61 4.71 -4.18 -17.34
CA ASP A 61 5.62 -3.54 -16.38
C ASP A 61 4.87 -3.01 -15.14
N LEU A 62 3.66 -2.48 -15.36
CA LEU A 62 2.78 -2.03 -14.29
C LEU A 62 2.31 -3.20 -13.41
N LEU A 63 1.93 -4.33 -14.00
CA LEU A 63 1.54 -5.54 -13.28
C LEU A 63 2.68 -6.08 -12.42
N ASP A 64 3.90 -6.16 -12.96
CA ASP A 64 5.08 -6.60 -12.22
C ASP A 64 5.41 -5.69 -11.02
N ARG A 65 5.10 -4.40 -11.13
CA ARG A 65 5.21 -3.44 -10.01
C ARG A 65 4.09 -3.64 -8.99
N GLN A 66 2.86 -3.91 -9.44
CA GLN A 66 1.73 -4.23 -8.56
C GLN A 66 2.01 -5.46 -7.71
N ASP A 67 2.55 -6.53 -8.29
CA ASP A 67 2.88 -7.76 -7.58
C ASP A 67 3.96 -7.54 -6.53
N ARG A 68 5.03 -6.81 -6.88
CA ARG A 68 6.09 -6.45 -5.93
C ARG A 68 5.59 -5.57 -4.79
N ALA A 69 4.76 -4.56 -5.09
CA ALA A 69 4.17 -3.71 -4.07
C ALA A 69 3.24 -4.50 -3.13
N SER A 70 2.45 -5.41 -3.69
CA SER A 70 1.53 -6.27 -2.93
C SER A 70 2.29 -7.20 -1.98
N ALA A 71 3.34 -7.86 -2.47
CA ALA A 71 4.21 -8.67 -1.63
C ALA A 71 4.88 -7.85 -0.51
N GLY A 72 5.36 -6.63 -0.83
CA GLY A 72 5.94 -5.71 0.15
C GLY A 72 4.95 -5.29 1.24
N LEU A 73 3.71 -4.98 0.87
CA LEU A 73 2.65 -4.62 1.81
C LEU A 73 2.28 -5.78 2.73
N GLN A 74 2.17 -7.01 2.20
CA GLN A 74 1.91 -8.20 3.01
C GLN A 74 3.03 -8.46 4.03
N ALA A 75 4.28 -8.29 3.62
CA ALA A 75 5.43 -8.42 4.51
C ALA A 75 5.40 -7.35 5.62
N ALA A 76 5.12 -6.09 5.27
CA ALA A 76 5.00 -4.99 6.23
C ALA A 76 3.86 -5.23 7.23
N LEU A 77 2.69 -5.68 6.75
CA LEU A 77 1.55 -5.99 7.61
C LEU A 77 1.87 -7.13 8.58
N THR A 78 2.52 -8.19 8.09
CA THR A 78 2.95 -9.32 8.93
C THR A 78 3.93 -8.88 10.01
N ALA A 79 4.89 -8.00 9.67
CA ALA A 79 5.83 -7.45 10.63
C ALA A 79 5.12 -6.59 11.70
N ALA A 80 4.19 -5.72 11.29
CA ALA A 80 3.40 -4.89 12.20
C ALA A 80 2.55 -5.75 13.16
N GLN A 81 1.90 -6.80 12.67
CA GLN A 81 1.14 -7.74 13.50
C GLN A 81 2.01 -8.43 14.56
N ARG A 82 3.24 -8.86 14.18
CA ARG A 82 4.20 -9.44 15.14
C ARG A 82 4.62 -8.44 16.20
N GLN A 83 4.85 -7.19 15.83
CA GLN A 83 5.19 -6.12 16.77
C GLN A 83 4.06 -5.86 17.77
N ILE A 84 2.81 -5.80 17.30
CA ILE A 84 1.63 -5.65 18.16
C ILE A 84 1.53 -6.83 19.14
N ALA A 85 1.67 -8.07 18.65
CA ALA A 85 1.61 -9.26 19.50
C ALA A 85 2.75 -9.32 20.54
N TYR A 86 3.95 -8.87 20.19
CA TYR A 86 5.04 -8.74 21.14
C TYR A 86 4.77 -7.68 22.20
N GLY A 87 4.31 -6.49 21.78
CA GLY A 87 3.96 -5.40 22.69
C GLY A 87 2.87 -5.81 23.69
N GLY A 88 1.86 -6.54 23.23
CA GLY A 88 0.83 -7.13 24.11
C GLY A 88 1.42 -8.07 25.15
N ARG A 89 2.28 -9.03 24.73
CA ARG A 89 2.94 -9.96 25.68
C ARG A 89 3.82 -9.25 26.70
N VAL A 90 4.54 -8.19 26.31
CA VAL A 90 5.31 -7.40 27.26
C VAL A 90 4.39 -6.67 28.23
N ALA A 91 3.32 -6.01 27.75
CA ALA A 91 2.36 -5.34 28.62
C ALA A 91 1.72 -6.32 29.63
N ASP A 92 1.34 -7.51 29.19
CA ASP A 92 0.78 -8.56 30.04
C ASP A 92 1.81 -9.10 31.05
N ALA A 93 3.06 -9.31 30.64
CA ALA A 93 4.14 -9.80 31.50
C ALA A 93 4.63 -8.74 32.50
N THR A 94 4.53 -7.46 32.14
CA THR A 94 4.90 -6.35 33.04
C THR A 94 3.76 -5.97 33.99
N GLY A 95 2.51 -6.34 33.64
CA GLY A 95 1.28 -6.11 34.40
C GLY A 95 1.03 -4.62 34.72
N PRO A 96 -0.17 -4.24 35.18
CA PRO A 96 -0.31 -3.04 35.99
C PRO A 96 0.37 -3.35 37.32
N THR A 97 1.69 -3.23 37.39
CA THR A 97 2.33 -3.06 38.69
C THR A 97 1.79 -1.73 39.20
N PRO A 98 0.99 -1.65 40.29
CA PRO A 98 0.93 -0.39 41.00
C PRO A 98 2.37 -0.19 41.48
N ALA A 99 3.12 0.64 40.76
CA ALA A 99 4.41 1.14 41.20
C ALA A 99 4.10 2.00 42.42
N GLN A 100 3.84 1.35 43.55
CA GLN A 100 3.73 1.99 44.83
C GLN A 100 5.15 2.47 45.11
N PRO A 101 5.41 3.78 45.09
CA PRO A 101 6.76 4.29 45.28
C PRO A 101 7.20 3.90 46.69
N LEU A 102 8.20 3.02 46.78
CA LEU A 102 8.81 2.62 48.03
C LEU A 102 9.93 3.62 48.33
N TYR A 103 9.63 4.62 49.16
CA TYR A 103 10.63 5.55 49.65
C TYR A 103 11.42 4.87 50.77
N VAL A 104 12.73 4.70 50.56
CA VAL A 104 13.68 4.25 51.58
C VAL A 104 14.26 5.51 52.20
N ASP A 105 13.94 5.74 53.47
CA ASP A 105 14.54 6.81 54.25
C ASP A 105 15.93 6.35 54.72
N LEU A 106 16.96 7.13 54.39
CA LEU A 106 18.36 6.82 54.68
C LEU A 106 18.85 7.70 55.81
N ASP A 107 18.30 7.52 57.01
CA ASP A 107 18.82 8.16 58.23
C ASP A 107 19.17 7.10 59.29
N ALA A 108 20.48 6.99 59.56
CA ALA A 108 21.06 6.63 60.86
C ALA A 108 22.53 7.07 60.94
#